data_AF-A0A1H3HPM8-F1
#
_entry.id   AF-A0A1H3HPM8-F1
#
_cell.length_a   1.000
_cell.length_b   1.000
_cell.length_c   1.000
_cell.angle_alpha   90.00
_cell.angle_beta   90.00
_cell.angle_gamma   90.00
#
_symmetry.space_group_name_H-M   'P 1'
#
loop_
_entity.id
_entity.type
_entity.pdbx_description
1 polymer ?
#
loop_
_entity_poly.entity_id
_entity_poly.type
_entity_poly.pdbx_seq_one_letter_code
_entity_poly.pdbx_strand_id
1 'polypeptide(L)'
;MSPPHPDLPTSIRNEDLVDFLLTRFNEDEEAARFAALRASRSKASLVAHVLRDVRAKRDLVHYFRDLEQRGPRGATMEHALRLIAQAYADHPHYHEHWRP
;
A
#
# COMPACT_ATOMS: atom_id res chain seq x y z
N MET A 1 0.93 11.15 24.89
CA MET A 1 0.40 10.78 23.56
C MET A 1 -0.56 11.88 23.16
N SER A 2 -0.21 12.69 22.16
CA SER A 2 -1.09 13.76 21.69
C SER A 2 -2.31 13.16 21.00
N PRO A 3 -3.52 13.73 21.19
CA PRO A 3 -4.73 13.24 20.54
C PRO A 3 -4.62 13.42 19.02
N PRO A 4 -5.30 12.59 18.21
CA PRO A 4 -5.33 12.76 16.76
C PRO A 4 -5.96 14.11 16.43
N HIS A 5 -5.24 14.96 15.68
CA HIS A 5 -5.73 16.27 15.26
C HIS A 5 -6.95 16.11 14.32
N PRO A 6 -8.13 16.64 14.68
CA PRO A 6 -9.37 16.43 13.93
C PRO A 6 -9.40 17.14 12.56
N ASP A 7 -8.46 18.05 12.28
CA ASP A 7 -8.61 19.07 11.22
C ASP A 7 -7.84 18.83 9.91
N LEU A 8 -7.23 17.65 9.70
CA LEU A 8 -6.62 17.36 8.39
C LEU A 8 -7.71 16.98 7.36
N PRO A 9 -7.79 17.67 6.21
CA PRO A 9 -8.66 17.30 5.11
C PRO A 9 -8.48 15.82 4.76
N THR A 10 -9.56 15.12 4.42
CA THR A 10 -9.54 13.71 3.99
C THR A 10 -8.51 13.46 2.89
N SER A 11 -8.26 14.48 2.04
CA SER A 11 -7.19 14.49 1.03
C SER A 11 -5.79 14.26 1.59
N ILE A 12 -5.43 14.93 2.69
CA ILE A 12 -4.09 14.80 3.31
C ILE A 12 -3.93 13.42 3.95
N ARG A 13 -4.96 12.94 4.66
CA ARG A 13 -4.96 11.57 5.25
C ARG A 13 -4.85 10.48 4.18
N ASN A 14 -5.38 10.74 2.99
CA ASN A 14 -5.36 9.84 1.85
C ASN A 14 -4.03 9.86 1.10
N GLU A 15 -3.32 10.98 1.07
CA GLU A 15 -1.92 11.06 0.60
C GLU A 15 -0.98 10.27 1.53
N ASP A 16 -1.15 10.41 2.85
CA ASP A 16 -0.36 9.65 3.84
C ASP A 16 -0.52 8.12 3.65
N LEU A 17 -1.74 7.65 3.37
CA LEU A 17 -2.02 6.23 3.11
C LEU A 17 -1.37 5.76 1.79
N VAL A 18 -1.39 6.57 0.75
CA VAL A 18 -0.76 6.27 -0.55
C VAL A 18 0.74 6.12 -0.38
N ASP A 19 1.39 7.08 0.29
CA ASP A 19 2.84 7.07 0.50
C ASP A 19 3.27 5.91 1.39
N PHE A 20 2.46 5.58 2.42
CA PHE A 20 2.66 4.39 3.23
C PHE A 20 2.65 3.12 2.38
N LEU A 21 1.60 2.91 1.57
CA LEU A 21 1.46 1.73 0.72
C LEU A 21 2.60 1.60 -0.30
N LEU A 22 2.96 2.69 -0.98
CA LEU A 22 4.06 2.69 -1.95
C LEU A 22 5.39 2.32 -1.30
N THR A 23 5.64 2.83 -0.09
CA THR A 23 6.83 2.48 0.69
C THR A 23 6.84 0.99 1.02
N ARG A 24 5.72 0.44 1.51
CA ARG A 24 5.62 -0.99 1.86
C ARG A 24 5.80 -1.89 0.64
N PHE A 25 5.24 -1.52 -0.51
CA PHE A 25 5.42 -2.28 -1.75
C PHE A 25 6.89 -2.31 -2.20
N ASN A 26 7.63 -1.22 -2.01
CA ASN A 26 9.07 -1.22 -2.32
C ASN A 26 9.84 -2.19 -1.41
N GLU A 27 9.54 -2.21 -0.12
CA GLU A 27 10.17 -3.13 0.83
C GLU A 27 9.80 -4.59 0.55
N ASP A 28 8.53 -4.88 0.24
CA ASP A 28 8.07 -6.23 -0.13
C ASP A 28 8.75 -6.71 -1.41
N GLU A 29 8.93 -5.82 -2.39
CA GLU A 29 9.67 -6.13 -3.61
C GLU A 29 11.15 -6.42 -3.32
N GLU A 30 11.80 -5.62 -2.48
CA GLU A 30 13.18 -5.84 -2.07
C GLU A 30 13.34 -7.18 -1.34
N ALA A 31 12.45 -7.47 -0.38
CA ALA A 31 12.42 -8.72 0.36
C ALA A 31 12.19 -9.93 -0.57
N ALA A 32 11.26 -9.82 -1.53
CA ALA A 32 11.01 -10.86 -2.51
C ALA A 32 12.20 -11.09 -3.44
N ARG A 33 12.87 -10.02 -3.90
CA ARG A 33 14.10 -10.11 -4.71
C ARG A 33 15.23 -10.76 -3.91
N PHE A 34 15.41 -10.40 -2.65
CA PHE A 34 16.41 -11.04 -1.78
C PHE A 34 16.09 -12.52 -1.57
N ALA A 35 14.82 -12.87 -1.34
CA ALA A 35 14.39 -14.25 -1.24
C ALA A 35 14.64 -15.03 -2.54
N ALA A 36 14.48 -14.39 -3.71
CA ALA A 36 14.77 -14.99 -5.02
C ALA A 36 16.21 -15.49 -5.13
N LEU A 37 17.18 -14.71 -4.62
CA LEU A 37 18.60 -15.07 -4.64
C LEU A 37 18.92 -16.35 -3.86
N ARG A 38 18.07 -16.69 -2.87
CA ARG A 38 18.23 -17.87 -2.01
C ARG A 38 17.19 -18.96 -2.29
N ALA A 39 16.30 -18.75 -3.25
CA ALA A 39 15.17 -19.64 -3.50
C ALA A 39 15.62 -20.93 -4.20
N SER A 40 15.12 -22.07 -3.72
CA SER A 40 15.16 -23.31 -4.50
C SER A 40 14.32 -23.16 -5.78
N ARG A 41 14.60 -23.98 -6.80
CA ARG A 41 13.84 -24.00 -8.06
C ARG A 41 12.33 -24.15 -7.85
N SER A 42 11.92 -24.86 -6.79
CA SER A 42 10.53 -25.05 -6.39
C SER A 42 9.84 -23.79 -5.83
N LYS A 43 10.59 -22.80 -5.33
CA LYS A 43 10.05 -21.55 -4.79
C LYS A 43 10.11 -20.37 -5.77
N ALA A 44 10.78 -20.54 -6.90
CA ALA A 44 10.96 -19.49 -7.90
C ALA A 44 9.62 -18.97 -8.48
N SER A 45 8.65 -19.86 -8.72
CA SER A 45 7.32 -19.48 -9.23
C SER A 45 6.54 -18.65 -8.21
N LEU A 46 6.62 -19.00 -6.92
CA LEU A 46 5.99 -18.24 -5.84
C LEU A 46 6.60 -16.85 -5.72
N VAL A 47 7.93 -16.73 -5.74
CA VAL A 47 8.61 -15.43 -5.71
C VAL A 47 8.20 -14.57 -6.91
N ALA A 48 8.16 -15.16 -8.11
CA ALA A 48 7.72 -14.45 -9.32
C ALA A 48 6.26 -13.98 -9.21
N HIS A 49 5.39 -14.75 -8.55
CA HIS A 49 4.01 -14.34 -8.30
C HIS A 49 3.94 -13.15 -7.34
N VAL A 50 4.66 -13.18 -6.21
CA VAL A 50 4.72 -12.06 -5.26
C VAL A 50 5.19 -10.78 -5.93
N LEU A 51 6.24 -10.85 -6.76
CA LEU A 51 6.73 -9.67 -7.49
C LEU A 51 5.68 -9.10 -8.46
N ARG A 52 4.88 -9.95 -9.12
CA ARG A 52 3.78 -9.51 -9.99
C ARG A 52 2.66 -8.86 -9.19
N ASP A 53 2.32 -9.41 -8.03
CA ASP A 53 1.29 -8.87 -7.15
C ASP A 53 1.69 -7.50 -6.58
N VAL A 54 2.94 -7.36 -6.13
CA VAL A 54 3.47 -6.08 -5.66
C VAL A 54 3.43 -5.04 -6.78
N ARG A 55 3.84 -5.40 -8.00
CA ARG A 55 3.74 -4.52 -9.16
C ARG A 55 2.29 -4.12 -9.46
N ALA A 56 1.35 -5.07 -9.46
CA ALA A 56 -0.05 -4.80 -9.72
C ALA A 56 -0.67 -3.85 -8.68
N LYS A 57 -0.35 -4.06 -7.39
CA LYS A 57 -0.79 -3.16 -6.30
C LYS A 57 -0.19 -1.75 -6.45
N ARG A 58 1.09 -1.65 -6.83
CA ARG A 58 1.73 -0.35 -7.09
C ARG A 58 1.06 0.38 -8.26
N ASP A 59 0.86 -0.31 -9.38
CA ASP A 59 0.19 0.26 -10.57
C ASP A 59 -1.23 0.74 -10.21
N LEU A 60 -1.96 0.00 -9.36
CA LEU A 60 -3.29 0.38 -8.88
C LEU A 60 -3.26 1.66 -8.02
N VAL A 61 -2.32 1.75 -7.06
CA VAL A 61 -2.19 2.94 -6.20
C VAL A 61 -1.81 4.17 -7.02
N HIS A 62 -0.91 4.04 -8.00
CA HIS A 62 -0.59 5.14 -8.91
C HIS A 62 -1.79 5.57 -9.75
N TYR A 63 -2.54 4.60 -10.31
CA TYR A 63 -3.76 4.90 -11.04
C TYR A 63 -4.77 5.69 -10.20
N PHE A 64 -4.91 5.35 -8.92
CA PHE A 64 -5.82 6.05 -8.00
C PHE A 64 -5.34 7.46 -7.68
N ARG A 65 -4.03 7.65 -7.50
CA ARG A 65 -3.42 8.98 -7.32
C ARG A 65 -3.62 9.86 -8.56
N ASP A 66 -3.41 9.31 -9.75
CA ASP A 66 -3.58 10.03 -11.02
C ASP A 66 -5.05 10.42 -11.25
N LEU A 67 -6.00 9.58 -10.85
CA LEU A 67 -7.42 9.90 -10.88
C LEU A 67 -7.79 11.05 -9.94
N GLU A 68 -7.21 11.10 -8.73
CA GLU A 68 -7.44 12.21 -7.79
C GLU A 68 -6.99 13.56 -8.32
N GLN A 69 -5.86 13.59 -9.03
CA GLN A 69 -5.36 14.81 -9.65
C GLN A 69 -6.31 15.35 -10.73
N ARG A 70 -7.20 14.50 -11.26
CA ARG A 70 -8.19 14.84 -12.29
C ARG A 70 -9.58 15.16 -11.70
N GLY A 71 -9.80 14.93 -10.41
CA GLY A 71 -11.06 15.17 -9.72
C GLY A 71 -11.15 14.44 -8.37
N PRO A 72 -12.12 14.78 -7.51
CA PRO A 72 -12.19 14.23 -6.15
C PRO A 72 -12.30 12.70 -6.13
N ARG A 73 -11.63 12.08 -5.14
CA ARG A 73 -11.68 10.63 -4.92
C ARG A 73 -13.12 10.20 -4.60
N GLY A 74 -13.61 9.19 -5.32
CA GLY A 74 -14.84 8.50 -4.93
C GLY A 74 -14.61 7.64 -3.68
N ALA A 75 -15.60 7.54 -2.79
CA ALA A 75 -15.51 6.77 -1.54
C ALA A 75 -15.09 5.30 -1.75
N THR A 76 -15.45 4.70 -2.88
CA THR A 76 -15.05 3.34 -3.29
C THR A 76 -13.53 3.17 -3.36
N MET A 77 -12.82 4.22 -3.77
CA MET A 77 -11.38 4.20 -3.98
C MET A 77 -10.61 4.22 -2.66
N GLU A 78 -11.04 5.09 -1.76
CA GLU A 78 -10.50 5.19 -0.41
C GLU A 78 -10.68 3.86 0.33
N HIS A 79 -11.86 3.26 0.21
CA HIS A 79 -12.13 1.95 0.79
C HIS A 79 -11.21 0.86 0.24
N ALA A 80 -10.97 0.83 -1.07
CA ALA A 80 -10.05 -0.13 -1.69
C ALA A 80 -8.62 0.00 -1.14
N LEU A 81 -8.11 1.23 -0.97
CA LEU A 81 -6.78 1.45 -0.40
C LEU A 81 -6.69 0.98 1.05
N ARG A 82 -7.72 1.23 1.87
CA ARG A 82 -7.78 0.75 3.25
C ARG A 82 -7.80 -0.77 3.35
N LEU A 83 -8.49 -1.46 2.43
CA LEU A 83 -8.47 -2.92 2.33
C LEU A 83 -7.08 -3.45 2.02
N ILE A 84 -6.35 -2.82 1.09
CA ILE A 84 -4.97 -3.22 0.77
C ILE A 84 -4.06 -3.00 1.98
N ALA A 85 -4.25 -1.89 2.70
CA ALA A 85 -3.46 -1.54 3.87
C ALA A 85 -3.64 -2.53 5.05
N GLN A 86 -4.71 -3.33 5.07
CA GLN A 86 -4.89 -4.39 6.09
C GLN A 86 -3.75 -5.42 6.09
N ALA A 87 -3.07 -5.62 4.94
CA ALA A 87 -1.89 -6.49 4.89
C ALA A 87 -0.75 -6.03 5.81
N TYR A 88 -0.79 -4.77 6.26
CA TYR A 88 0.23 -4.13 7.09
C TYR A 88 -0.32 -3.65 8.44
N ALA A 89 -1.46 -4.19 8.90
CA ALA A 89 -2.12 -3.72 10.13
C ALA A 89 -1.24 -3.83 11.38
N ASP A 90 -0.31 -4.78 11.42
CA ASP A 90 0.64 -4.97 12.52
C ASP A 90 1.93 -4.13 12.39
N HIS A 91 2.04 -3.32 11.33
CA HIS A 91 3.23 -2.51 11.08
C HIS A 91 3.28 -1.28 12.02
N PRO A 92 4.44 -0.92 12.63
CA PRO A 92 4.52 0.20 13.58
C PRO A 92 4.08 1.57 13.04
N HIS A 93 4.20 1.76 11.73
CA HIS A 93 3.76 2.99 11.04
C HIS A 93 2.33 2.88 10.47
N TYR A 94 1.62 1.79 10.72
CA TYR A 94 0.22 1.67 10.39
C TYR A 94 -0.62 2.52 11.34
N HIS A 95 -1.56 3.30 10.80
CA HIS A 95 -2.48 4.10 11.61
C HIS A 95 -3.87 3.48 11.69
N GLU A 96 -4.43 3.39 12.90
CA GLU A 96 -5.75 2.79 13.17
C GLU A 96 -6.90 3.42 12.36
N HIS A 97 -6.81 4.71 12.01
CA HIS A 97 -7.83 5.38 11.19
C HIS A 97 -7.85 4.91 9.72
N TRP A 98 -6.86 4.12 9.28
CA TRP A 98 -6.85 3.46 7.98
C TRP A 98 -7.59 2.12 7.98
N ARG A 99 -8.13 1.68 9.11
CA ARG A 99 -9.01 0.52 9.12
C ARG A 99 -10.31 0.84 8.34
N PRO A 100 -10.78 -0.10 7.47
CA PRO A 100 -12.00 0.06 6.70
C PRO A 100 -13.23 0.38 7.53
#